data_AF-A0A959CC87-F1
#
_entry.id   AF-A0A959CC87-F1
#
_cell.length_a   1.000
_cell.length_b   1.000
_cell.length_c   1.000
_cell.angle_alpha   90.00
_cell.angle_beta   90.00
_cell.angle_gamma   90.00
#
_symmetry.space_group_name_H-M   'P 1'
#
loop_
_entity.id
_entity.type
_entity.pdbx_description
1 polymer ?
#
loop_
_entity_poly.entity_id
_entity_poly.type
_entity_poly.pdbx_seq_one_letter_code
_entity_poly.pdbx_strand_id
1 'polypeptide(L)'
;MEQYPIVPGRGLVTKDAAELRLSYLEALGHKLTSIAQTGLRPEEIVRNIESSIGSVEIPLGLAGPLLWRCDGLEETVFAPAGTLEGALLASMNRGAKAVSLGGGFRARVLHQQMLRCPMFIFQSIAESELFEKWVKARFSRIRSIAEQHSNHAKLQSIEPVVIGESVHLKFAYTTGDAAGQNMTTICTWHAVLWIRDGFNADTGIEPRHFVIEGNGASDKKIS
;
A
#
# COMPACT_ATOMS: atom_id res chain seq x y z
N MET A 1 -25.07 -27.53 17.93
CA MET A 1 -24.24 -26.47 17.34
C MET A 1 -23.34 -26.00 18.46
N GLU A 2 -22.07 -26.38 18.45
CA GLU A 2 -21.11 -25.83 19.43
C GLU A 2 -21.06 -24.32 19.25
N GLN A 3 -21.16 -23.60 20.36
CA GLN A 3 -21.25 -22.15 20.39
C GLN A 3 -19.92 -21.58 19.87
N TYR A 4 -19.97 -20.79 18.79
CA TYR A 4 -18.78 -20.17 18.21
C TYR A 4 -18.08 -19.30 19.27
N PRO A 5 -16.82 -19.58 19.64
CA PRO A 5 -16.15 -18.83 20.69
C PRO A 5 -15.85 -17.40 20.21
N ILE A 6 -16.31 -16.42 20.99
CA ILE A 6 -16.12 -15.00 20.70
C ILE A 6 -14.93 -14.48 21.50
N VAL A 7 -13.92 -13.95 20.81
CA VAL A 7 -12.79 -13.27 21.45
C VAL A 7 -13.28 -11.98 22.13
N PRO A 8 -12.95 -11.73 23.41
CA PRO A 8 -13.44 -10.58 24.15
C PRO A 8 -12.90 -9.27 23.58
N GLY A 9 -13.64 -8.17 23.73
CA GLY A 9 -13.18 -6.83 23.33
C GLY A 9 -12.88 -6.67 21.85
N ARG A 10 -13.50 -7.48 20.97
CA ARG A 10 -13.31 -7.41 19.52
C ARG A 10 -13.64 -6.01 19.00
N GLY A 11 -12.69 -5.41 18.28
CA GLY A 11 -12.85 -4.06 17.70
C GLY A 11 -12.53 -2.90 18.66
N LEU A 12 -12.21 -3.17 19.92
CA LEU A 12 -11.76 -2.16 20.88
C LEU A 12 -10.23 -2.16 20.98
N VAL A 13 -9.63 -0.99 20.76
CA VAL A 13 -8.20 -0.74 20.96
C VAL A 13 -8.00 0.04 22.26
N THR A 14 -8.37 -0.60 23.37
CA THR A 14 -8.16 -0.06 24.73
C THR A 14 -7.29 -1.02 25.53
N LYS A 15 -6.69 -0.51 26.61
CA LYS A 15 -5.88 -1.32 27.52
C LYS A 15 -6.70 -2.48 28.11
N ASP A 16 -7.89 -2.18 28.63
CA ASP A 16 -8.78 -3.18 29.21
C ASP A 16 -9.18 -4.27 28.20
N ALA A 17 -9.46 -3.88 26.95
CA ALA A 17 -9.77 -4.84 25.90
C ALA A 17 -8.57 -5.73 25.55
N ALA A 18 -7.35 -5.19 25.60
CA ALA A 18 -6.12 -5.96 25.43
C ALA A 18 -5.90 -6.95 26.59
N GLU A 19 -6.10 -6.51 27.84
CA GLU A 19 -5.99 -7.35 29.04
C GLU A 19 -7.02 -8.49 29.07
N LEU A 20 -8.26 -8.23 28.61
CA LEU A 20 -9.28 -9.26 28.45
C LEU A 20 -8.87 -10.32 27.42
N ARG A 21 -8.27 -9.89 26.31
CA ARG A 21 -7.80 -10.80 25.25
C ARG A 21 -6.58 -11.61 25.72
N LEU A 22 -5.68 -11.00 26.48
CA LEU A 22 -4.56 -11.70 27.12
C LEU A 22 -5.05 -12.75 28.11
N SER A 23 -5.91 -12.37 29.05
CA SER A 23 -6.50 -13.28 30.05
C SER A 23 -7.24 -14.45 29.38
N TYR A 24 -7.97 -14.18 28.29
CA TYR A 24 -8.64 -15.21 27.51
C TYR A 24 -7.66 -16.22 26.91
N LEU A 25 -6.56 -15.76 26.32
CA LEU A 25 -5.54 -16.65 25.75
C LEU A 25 -4.76 -17.42 26.84
N GLU A 26 -4.52 -16.80 27.99
CA GLU A 26 -3.92 -17.48 29.14
C GLU A 26 -4.83 -18.61 29.68
N ALA A 27 -6.15 -18.39 29.72
CA ALA A 27 -7.12 -19.42 30.08
C ALA A 27 -7.15 -20.59 29.08
N LEU A 28 -6.76 -20.36 27.81
CA LEU A 28 -6.55 -21.41 26.81
C LEU A 28 -5.18 -22.11 26.94
N GLY A 29 -4.34 -21.71 27.90
CA GLY A 29 -3.04 -22.32 28.18
C GLY A 29 -1.86 -21.68 27.45
N HIS A 30 -2.03 -20.52 26.81
CA HIS A 30 -0.92 -19.82 26.14
C HIS A 30 -0.09 -18.99 27.13
N LYS A 31 1.24 -19.01 26.98
CA LYS A 31 2.17 -18.17 27.74
C LYS A 31 2.51 -16.93 26.92
N LEU A 32 2.11 -15.75 27.40
CA LEU A 32 2.18 -14.49 26.63
C LEU A 32 3.06 -13.42 27.28
N THR A 33 3.87 -13.77 28.28
CA THR A 33 4.61 -12.81 29.12
C THR A 33 5.41 -11.79 28.30
N SER A 34 6.15 -12.22 27.28
CA SER A 34 6.95 -11.31 26.43
C SER A 34 6.11 -10.49 25.46
N ILE A 35 4.95 -11.00 25.03
CA ILE A 35 4.06 -10.29 24.08
C ILE A 35 3.28 -9.21 24.81
N ALA A 36 2.79 -9.52 26.01
CA ALA A 36 2.03 -8.61 26.87
C ALA A 36 2.87 -7.41 27.36
N GLN A 37 4.19 -7.57 27.44
CA GLN A 37 5.13 -6.50 27.76
C GLN A 37 5.31 -5.59 26.53
N THR A 38 4.41 -4.62 26.40
CA THR A 38 4.46 -3.62 25.33
C THR A 38 4.65 -2.22 25.89
N GLY A 39 5.55 -1.46 25.27
CA GLY A 39 5.69 -0.01 25.50
C GLY A 39 4.73 0.82 24.65
N LEU A 40 3.94 0.20 23.77
CA LEU A 40 3.03 0.89 22.86
C LEU A 40 1.77 1.32 23.60
N ARG A 41 1.40 2.60 23.45
CA ARG A 41 0.16 3.10 24.02
C ARG A 41 -1.01 2.80 23.07
N PRO A 42 -2.19 2.40 23.55
CA PRO A 42 -3.34 2.10 22.69
C PRO A 42 -3.66 3.23 21.71
N GLU A 43 -3.56 4.48 22.16
CA GLU A 43 -3.83 5.68 21.34
C GLU A 43 -2.88 5.80 20.12
N GLU A 44 -1.67 5.26 20.21
CA GLU A 44 -0.65 5.32 19.14
C GLU A 44 -0.89 4.29 18.04
N ILE A 45 -1.62 3.21 18.35
CA ILE A 45 -1.77 2.05 17.46
C ILE A 45 -3.21 1.82 16.97
N VAL A 46 -4.14 2.73 17.29
CA VAL A 46 -5.56 2.63 16.91
C VAL A 46 -5.77 2.40 15.41
N ARG A 47 -4.88 2.91 14.56
CA ARG A 47 -4.97 2.80 13.09
C ARG A 47 -4.00 1.78 12.49
N ASN A 48 -3.32 1.00 13.34
CA ASN A 48 -2.25 0.10 12.92
C ASN A 48 -2.66 -1.37 13.06
N ILE A 49 -3.49 -1.70 14.05
CA ILE A 49 -3.86 -3.06 14.37
C ILE A 49 -5.21 -3.13 15.08
N GLU A 50 -6.00 -4.14 14.75
CA GLU A 50 -7.22 -4.51 15.46
C GLU A 50 -6.95 -5.67 16.43
N SER A 51 -7.67 -5.72 17.55
CA SER A 51 -7.56 -6.82 18.52
C SER A 51 -6.11 -7.05 19.01
N SER A 52 -5.40 -5.96 19.33
CA SER A 52 -3.99 -5.95 19.77
C SER A 52 -3.74 -6.65 21.11
N ILE A 53 -2.98 -7.74 21.12
CA ILE A 53 -2.59 -8.47 22.34
C ILE A 53 -1.20 -8.06 22.88
N GLY A 54 -0.59 -7.03 22.31
CA GLY A 54 0.75 -6.57 22.67
C GLY A 54 1.65 -6.37 21.46
N SER A 55 2.96 -6.59 21.63
CA SER A 55 3.96 -6.34 20.58
C SER A 55 5.07 -7.40 20.56
N VAL A 56 5.87 -7.38 19.50
CA VAL A 56 7.12 -8.16 19.43
C VAL A 56 8.30 -7.21 19.34
N GLU A 57 9.41 -7.57 19.97
CA GLU A 57 10.68 -6.85 19.83
C GLU A 57 11.42 -7.33 18.59
N ILE A 58 11.98 -6.40 17.82
CA ILE A 58 12.85 -6.69 16.68
C ILE A 58 14.20 -6.03 16.96
N PRO A 59 15.31 -6.79 17.01
CA PRO A 59 16.64 -6.21 17.19
C PRO A 59 16.94 -5.19 16.10
N LEU A 60 17.35 -3.99 16.52
CA LEU A 60 17.74 -2.89 15.65
C LEU A 60 19.26 -2.76 15.66
N GLY A 61 19.83 -2.47 14.49
CA GLY A 61 21.20 -2.02 14.38
C GLY A 61 21.36 -0.92 13.35
N LEU A 62 22.54 -0.31 13.35
CA LEU A 62 22.88 0.82 12.48
C LEU A 62 23.86 0.37 11.39
N ALA A 63 23.48 0.57 10.14
CA ALA A 63 24.35 0.41 8.99
C ALA A 63 24.90 1.77 8.52
N GLY A 64 26.20 1.85 8.25
CA GLY A 64 26.88 3.07 7.80
C GLY A 64 28.24 3.28 8.48
N PRO A 65 28.89 4.43 8.25
CA PRO A 65 28.46 5.52 7.36
C PRO A 65 28.49 5.13 5.88
N LEU A 66 27.48 5.56 5.12
CA LEU A 66 27.45 5.48 3.67
C LEU A 66 27.55 6.90 3.08
N LEU A 67 28.56 7.14 2.25
CA LEU A 67 28.84 8.46 1.69
C LEU A 67 28.03 8.69 0.42
N TRP A 68 27.07 9.60 0.47
CA TRP A 68 26.35 10.08 -0.70
C TRP A 68 27.03 11.33 -1.27
N ARG A 69 27.21 11.37 -2.60
CA ARG A 69 27.79 12.52 -3.30
C ARG A 69 27.12 12.77 -4.65
N CYS A 70 26.29 13.80 -4.75
CA CYS A 70 25.65 14.17 -6.01
C CYS A 70 25.68 15.69 -6.21
N ASP A 71 25.98 16.14 -7.43
CA ASP A 71 25.88 17.55 -7.84
C ASP A 71 26.62 18.54 -6.91
N GLY A 72 27.79 18.14 -6.41
CA GLY A 72 28.64 18.95 -5.51
C GLY A 72 28.25 18.89 -4.03
N LEU A 73 27.17 18.20 -3.69
CA LEU A 73 26.76 17.93 -2.31
C LEU A 73 27.40 16.64 -1.80
N GLU A 74 27.69 16.60 -0.50
CA GLU A 74 28.22 15.45 0.21
C GLU A 74 27.47 15.26 1.52
N GLU A 75 27.00 14.04 1.77
CA GLU A 75 26.33 13.67 3.01
C GLU A 75 26.77 12.28 3.46
N THR A 76 26.98 12.12 4.76
CA THR A 76 27.16 10.81 5.36
C THR A 76 25.82 10.33 5.92
N VAL A 77 25.26 9.29 5.30
CA VAL A 77 23.98 8.71 5.69
C VAL A 77 24.17 7.43 6.50
N PHE A 78 23.26 7.23 7.46
CA PHE A 78 23.15 6.02 8.26
C PHE A 78 21.76 5.43 8.10
N ALA A 79 21.69 4.10 8.00
CA ALA A 79 20.44 3.37 7.81
C ALA A 79 20.17 2.45 9.01
N PRO A 80 19.11 2.70 9.81
CA PRO A 80 18.67 1.72 10.80
C PRO A 80 18.05 0.51 10.11
N ALA A 81 18.33 -0.69 10.61
CA ALA A 81 17.74 -1.93 10.10
C ALA A 81 17.31 -2.83 11.26
N GLY A 82 16.08 -3.34 11.19
CA GLY A 82 15.56 -4.35 12.10
C GLY A 82 15.64 -5.74 11.48
N THR A 83 16.31 -6.68 12.14
CA THR A 83 16.48 -8.04 11.62
C THR A 83 16.79 -9.06 12.71
N LEU A 84 16.43 -10.32 12.45
CA LEU A 84 16.88 -11.48 13.22
C LEU A 84 17.95 -12.29 12.47
N GLU A 85 18.27 -11.90 11.23
CA GLU A 85 19.27 -12.57 10.40
C GLU A 85 20.68 -12.20 10.84
N GLY A 86 21.43 -13.21 11.30
CA GLY A 86 22.84 -13.06 11.66
C GLY A 86 23.68 -12.58 10.48
N ALA A 87 24.71 -11.76 10.77
CA ALA A 87 25.66 -11.22 9.79
C ALA A 87 25.11 -10.26 8.71
N LEU A 88 23.79 -10.11 8.54
CA LEU A 88 23.21 -9.19 7.55
C LEU A 88 23.73 -7.76 7.74
N LEU A 89 23.61 -7.21 8.96
CA LEU A 89 24.03 -5.84 9.26
C LEU A 89 25.55 -5.66 9.15
N ALA A 90 26.33 -6.66 9.57
CA ALA A 90 27.78 -6.65 9.39
C ALA A 90 28.16 -6.63 7.90
N SER A 91 27.41 -7.34 7.06
CA SER A 91 27.57 -7.31 5.62
C SER A 91 27.24 -5.93 5.03
N MET A 92 26.11 -5.33 5.43
CA MET A 92 25.74 -3.96 5.03
C MET A 92 26.82 -2.94 5.40
N ASN A 93 27.38 -3.02 6.61
CA ASN A 93 28.47 -2.16 7.07
C ASN A 93 29.75 -2.31 6.24
N ARG A 94 30.12 -3.54 5.86
CA ARG A 94 31.25 -3.77 4.95
C ARG A 94 31.02 -3.14 3.58
N GLY A 95 29.82 -3.29 3.03
CA GLY A 95 29.42 -2.65 1.77
C GLY A 95 29.47 -1.12 1.86
N ALA A 96 28.88 -0.54 2.90
CA ALA A 96 28.90 0.90 3.13
C ALA A 96 30.33 1.45 3.24
N LYS A 97 31.20 0.77 4.00
CA LYS A 97 32.62 1.13 4.09
C LYS A 97 33.31 1.09 2.72
N ALA A 98 33.11 0.03 1.94
CA ALA A 98 33.73 -0.11 0.63
C ALA A 98 33.28 0.99 -0.34
N VAL A 99 31.96 1.26 -0.41
CA VAL A 99 31.39 2.32 -1.26
C VAL A 99 31.91 3.71 -0.83
N SER A 100 31.90 3.99 0.47
CA SER A 100 32.37 5.28 1.01
C SER A 100 33.84 5.53 0.72
N LEU A 101 34.71 4.53 0.94
CA LEU A 101 36.14 4.63 0.63
C LEU A 101 36.41 4.70 -0.88
N GLY A 102 35.51 4.15 -1.70
CA GLY A 102 35.55 4.27 -3.16
C GLY A 102 35.13 5.62 -3.73
N GLY A 103 34.83 6.60 -2.86
CA GLY A 103 34.41 7.95 -3.27
C GLY A 103 32.90 8.20 -3.16
N GLY A 104 32.13 7.27 -2.60
CA GLY A 104 30.71 7.39 -2.33
C GLY A 104 29.81 6.95 -3.49
N PHE A 105 28.49 7.12 -3.32
CA PHE A 105 27.49 6.77 -4.32
C PHE A 105 26.67 7.97 -4.79
N ARG A 106 26.05 7.82 -5.97
CA ARG A 106 25.07 8.74 -6.56
C ARG A 106 23.75 8.00 -6.73
N ALA A 107 22.65 8.66 -6.39
CA ALA A 107 21.31 8.14 -6.61
C ALA A 107 20.41 9.27 -7.10
N ARG A 108 19.46 8.94 -7.98
CA ARG A 108 18.44 9.84 -8.52
C ARG A 108 17.11 9.10 -8.61
N VAL A 109 16.03 9.76 -8.23
CA VAL A 109 14.67 9.23 -8.38
C VAL A 109 14.19 9.58 -9.78
N LEU A 110 13.90 8.57 -10.60
CA LEU A 110 13.41 8.77 -11.97
C LEU A 110 11.90 9.04 -11.99
N HIS A 111 11.15 8.24 -11.24
CA HIS A 111 9.70 8.32 -11.15
C HIS A 111 9.25 8.04 -9.71
N GLN A 112 8.20 8.73 -9.28
CA GLN A 112 7.51 8.49 -8.01
C GLN A 112 6.03 8.33 -8.31
N GLN A 113 5.57 7.08 -8.39
CA GLN A 113 4.20 6.78 -8.77
C GLN A 113 3.64 5.64 -7.91
N MET A 114 2.39 5.80 -7.48
CA MET A 114 1.57 4.76 -6.88
C MET A 114 0.52 4.33 -7.88
N LEU A 115 0.39 3.01 -8.07
CA LEU A 115 -0.50 2.43 -9.07
C LEU A 115 -1.77 1.86 -8.44
N ARG A 116 -2.88 2.02 -9.16
CA ARG A 116 -4.11 1.24 -8.96
C ARG A 116 -4.62 0.74 -10.28
N CYS A 117 -5.06 -0.51 -10.33
CA CYS A 117 -5.44 -1.14 -11.58
C CYS A 117 -6.82 -1.79 -11.48
N PRO A 118 -7.90 -1.00 -11.45
CA PRO A 118 -9.25 -1.53 -11.58
C PRO A 118 -9.43 -2.24 -12.91
N MET A 119 -10.31 -3.24 -12.91
CA MET A 119 -10.64 -4.04 -14.09
C MET A 119 -12.14 -3.99 -14.31
N PHE A 120 -12.55 -3.78 -15.56
CA PHE A 120 -13.92 -3.85 -16.03
C PHE A 120 -14.07 -5.05 -16.96
N ILE A 121 -15.22 -5.74 -16.89
CA ILE A 121 -15.53 -6.91 -17.71
C ILE A 121 -16.78 -6.61 -18.54
N PHE A 122 -16.73 -6.85 -19.83
CA PHE A 122 -17.76 -6.56 -20.81
C PHE A 122 -18.36 -7.82 -21.41
N GLN A 123 -19.35 -7.67 -22.29
CA GLN A 123 -19.96 -8.80 -23.00
C GLN A 123 -19.18 -9.24 -24.23
N SER A 124 -18.39 -8.32 -24.80
CA SER A 124 -17.62 -8.56 -26.01
C SER A 124 -16.34 -7.72 -26.06
N ILE A 125 -15.44 -8.12 -26.94
CA ILE A 125 -14.21 -7.38 -27.23
C ILE A 125 -14.53 -5.99 -27.80
N ALA A 126 -15.57 -5.88 -28.64
CA ALA A 126 -15.97 -4.59 -29.25
C ALA A 126 -16.39 -3.56 -28.18
N GLU A 127 -17.09 -3.99 -27.14
CA GLU A 127 -17.43 -3.12 -25.99
C GLU A 127 -16.17 -2.69 -25.23
N SER A 128 -15.20 -3.60 -25.06
CA SER A 128 -13.94 -3.32 -24.37
C SER A 128 -13.09 -2.28 -25.12
N GLU A 129 -13.01 -2.38 -26.45
CA GLU A 129 -12.33 -1.39 -27.30
C GLU A 129 -13.04 -0.03 -27.28
N LEU A 130 -14.38 -0.03 -27.28
CA LEU A 130 -15.16 1.20 -27.15
C LEU A 130 -14.91 1.86 -25.79
N PHE A 131 -14.89 1.06 -24.72
CA PHE A 131 -14.61 1.53 -23.37
C PHE A 131 -13.21 2.13 -23.23
N GLU A 132 -12.18 1.48 -23.78
CA GLU A 132 -10.83 2.03 -23.83
C GLU A 132 -10.81 3.42 -24.47
N LYS A 133 -11.42 3.57 -25.64
CA LYS A 133 -11.49 4.86 -26.37
C LYS A 133 -12.24 5.90 -25.55
N TRP A 134 -13.35 5.50 -24.92
CA TRP A 134 -14.18 6.37 -24.09
C TRP A 134 -13.42 6.92 -22.88
N VAL A 135 -12.66 6.05 -22.18
CA VAL A 135 -11.83 6.43 -21.03
C VAL A 135 -10.71 7.38 -21.45
N LYS A 136 -9.99 7.07 -22.54
CA LYS A 136 -8.94 7.93 -23.08
C LYS A 136 -9.45 9.33 -23.41
N ALA A 137 -10.62 9.43 -24.06
CA ALA A 137 -11.24 10.70 -24.41
C ALA A 137 -11.67 11.55 -23.20
N ARG A 138 -11.85 10.93 -22.03
CA ARG A 138 -12.37 11.59 -20.82
C ARG A 138 -11.37 11.70 -19.68
N PHE A 139 -10.08 11.46 -19.95
CA PHE A 139 -9.02 11.52 -18.94
C PHE A 139 -9.11 12.77 -18.04
N SER A 140 -9.24 13.97 -18.61
CA SER A 140 -9.31 15.22 -17.83
C SER A 140 -10.48 15.24 -16.84
N ARG A 141 -11.62 14.67 -17.23
CA ARG A 141 -12.79 14.61 -16.36
C ARG A 141 -12.62 13.54 -15.27
N ILE A 142 -12.12 12.37 -15.65
CA ILE A 142 -11.81 11.29 -14.69
C ILE A 142 -10.81 11.78 -13.64
N ARG A 143 -9.76 12.48 -14.07
CA ARG A 143 -8.78 13.12 -13.20
C ARG A 143 -9.42 14.09 -12.23
N SER A 144 -10.30 14.97 -12.71
CA SER A 144 -11.02 15.92 -11.84
C SER A 144 -11.85 15.21 -10.77
N ILE A 145 -12.50 14.09 -11.09
CA ILE A 145 -13.28 13.31 -10.12
C ILE A 145 -12.36 12.61 -9.13
N ALA A 146 -11.30 11.94 -9.59
CA ALA A 146 -10.36 11.23 -8.74
C ALA A 146 -9.71 12.15 -7.70
N GLU A 147 -9.27 13.34 -8.14
CA GLU A 147 -8.54 14.29 -7.28
C GLU A 147 -9.43 15.04 -6.28
N GLN A 148 -10.77 14.96 -6.36
CA GLN A 148 -11.66 15.57 -5.36
C GLN A 148 -11.56 14.90 -3.98
N HIS A 149 -11.10 13.66 -3.93
CA HIS A 149 -11.07 12.85 -2.73
C HIS A 149 -9.70 12.84 -2.02
N SER A 150 -8.78 13.71 -2.46
CA SER A 150 -7.48 13.87 -1.79
C SER A 150 -6.81 15.20 -2.13
N ASN A 151 -6.19 15.82 -1.13
CA ASN A 151 -5.31 16.98 -1.32
C ASN A 151 -3.91 16.61 -1.84
N HIS A 152 -3.50 15.33 -1.73
CA HIS A 152 -2.14 14.88 -2.03
C HIS A 152 -2.06 13.97 -3.27
N ALA A 153 -3.12 13.21 -3.57
CA ALA A 153 -3.12 12.35 -4.74
C ALA A 153 -3.36 13.19 -6.01
N LYS A 154 -2.42 13.12 -6.96
CA LYS A 154 -2.58 13.74 -8.28
C LYS A 154 -2.49 12.67 -9.35
N LEU A 155 -3.54 12.54 -10.17
CA LEU A 155 -3.61 11.52 -11.22
C LEU A 155 -2.78 11.99 -12.42
N GLN A 156 -1.71 11.26 -12.70
CA GLN A 156 -0.76 11.57 -13.76
C GLN A 156 -1.19 10.96 -15.10
N SER A 157 -1.66 9.71 -15.06
CA SER A 157 -2.08 8.98 -16.27
C SER A 157 -3.09 7.89 -15.94
N ILE A 158 -3.84 7.50 -16.96
CA ILE A 158 -4.60 6.25 -17.00
C ILE A 158 -4.18 5.53 -18.27
N GLU A 159 -3.59 4.35 -18.13
CA GLU A 159 -3.24 3.48 -19.25
C GLU A 159 -4.20 2.28 -19.30
N PRO A 160 -5.13 2.23 -20.27
CA PRO A 160 -5.96 1.05 -20.48
C PRO A 160 -5.15 -0.09 -21.11
N VAL A 161 -5.38 -1.31 -20.64
CA VAL A 161 -4.89 -2.56 -21.21
C VAL A 161 -6.07 -3.49 -21.43
N VAL A 162 -6.38 -3.77 -22.70
CA VAL A 162 -7.49 -4.64 -23.10
C VAL A 162 -7.00 -6.09 -23.19
N ILE A 163 -7.69 -7.01 -22.52
CA ILE A 163 -7.41 -8.46 -22.56
C ILE A 163 -8.74 -9.17 -22.82
N GLY A 164 -9.05 -9.43 -24.09
CA GLY A 164 -10.32 -10.01 -24.49
C GLY A 164 -11.49 -9.12 -24.09
N GLU A 165 -12.38 -9.63 -23.23
CA GLU A 165 -13.56 -8.92 -22.73
C GLU A 165 -13.28 -8.10 -21.46
N SER A 166 -12.03 -8.04 -20.98
CA SER A 166 -11.65 -7.22 -19.83
C SER A 166 -10.79 -6.02 -20.22
N VAL A 167 -10.98 -4.93 -19.48
CA VAL A 167 -10.14 -3.73 -19.59
C VAL A 167 -9.58 -3.38 -18.23
N HIS A 168 -8.27 -3.47 -18.10
CA HIS A 168 -7.52 -3.04 -16.94
C HIS A 168 -7.13 -1.58 -17.13
N LEU A 169 -7.47 -0.72 -16.18
CA LEU A 169 -7.12 0.70 -16.24
C LEU A 169 -5.99 0.95 -15.23
N LYS A 170 -4.75 1.16 -15.68
CA LYS A 170 -3.64 1.50 -14.79
C LYS A 170 -3.67 2.99 -14.47
N PHE A 171 -4.21 3.34 -13.31
CA PHE A 171 -4.15 4.68 -12.76
C PHE A 171 -2.79 4.90 -12.09
N ALA A 172 -2.06 5.92 -12.52
CA ALA A 172 -0.80 6.32 -11.90
C ALA A 172 -0.94 7.66 -11.17
N TYR A 173 -0.67 7.65 -9.86
CA TYR A 173 -0.77 8.84 -9.02
C TYR A 173 0.60 9.25 -8.46
N THR A 174 0.82 10.55 -8.28
CA THR A 174 1.79 11.04 -7.29
C THR A 174 1.06 11.21 -5.96
N THR A 175 1.75 10.94 -4.84
CA THR A 175 1.10 10.83 -3.51
C THR A 175 1.75 11.68 -2.42
N GLY A 176 2.63 12.62 -2.80
CA GLY A 176 3.48 13.35 -1.86
C GLY A 176 4.38 12.37 -1.10
N ASP A 177 4.54 12.58 0.20
CA ASP A 177 5.39 11.74 1.06
C ASP A 177 4.71 10.45 1.54
N ALA A 178 3.41 10.30 1.27
CA ALA A 178 2.68 9.11 1.66
C ALA A 178 2.97 7.96 0.69
N ALA A 179 3.08 6.74 1.21
CA ALA A 179 3.06 5.52 0.39
C ALA A 179 1.80 5.46 -0.49
N GLY A 180 0.67 5.99 -0.01
CA GLY A 180 -0.46 6.35 -0.87
C GLY A 180 -1.45 5.22 -1.20
N GLN A 181 -1.28 4.03 -0.64
CA GLN A 181 -2.16 2.87 -0.90
C GLN A 181 -3.64 3.16 -0.65
N ASN A 182 -4.01 3.63 0.54
CA ASN A 182 -5.41 3.87 0.91
C ASN A 182 -6.01 5.04 0.12
N MET A 183 -5.24 6.12 0.01
CA MET A 183 -5.65 7.35 -0.65
C MET A 183 -5.95 7.12 -2.14
N THR A 184 -5.06 6.42 -2.85
CA THR A 184 -5.26 6.11 -4.27
C THR A 184 -6.41 5.13 -4.48
N THR A 185 -6.66 4.20 -3.55
CA THR A 185 -7.85 3.34 -3.60
C THR A 185 -9.14 4.16 -3.53
N ILE A 186 -9.25 5.13 -2.62
CA ILE A 186 -10.43 5.99 -2.50
C ILE A 186 -10.61 6.83 -3.77
N CYS A 187 -9.55 7.49 -4.25
CA CYS A 187 -9.60 8.30 -5.47
C CYS A 187 -10.04 7.46 -6.68
N THR A 188 -9.46 6.26 -6.82
CA THR A 188 -9.78 5.34 -7.92
C THR A 188 -11.18 4.77 -7.80
N TRP A 189 -11.67 4.51 -6.59
CA TRP A 189 -13.03 4.02 -6.37
C TRP A 189 -14.08 5.01 -6.89
N HIS A 190 -13.94 6.29 -6.53
CA HIS A 190 -14.85 7.32 -7.03
C HIS A 190 -14.72 7.54 -8.54
N ALA A 191 -13.51 7.46 -9.09
CA ALA A 191 -13.30 7.50 -10.53
C ALA A 191 -13.97 6.31 -11.24
N VAL A 192 -13.86 5.10 -10.71
CA VAL A 192 -14.45 3.87 -11.25
C VAL A 192 -15.98 3.95 -11.25
N LEU A 193 -16.60 4.42 -10.17
CA LEU A 193 -18.04 4.61 -10.12
C LEU A 193 -18.50 5.62 -11.18
N TRP A 194 -17.80 6.76 -11.29
CA TRP A 194 -18.11 7.76 -12.31
C TRP A 194 -17.92 7.24 -13.74
N ILE A 195 -16.86 6.46 -13.99
CA ILE A 195 -16.60 5.82 -15.29
C ILE A 195 -17.73 4.85 -15.65
N ARG A 196 -18.12 3.97 -14.72
CA ARG A 196 -19.20 2.99 -14.93
C ARG A 196 -20.49 3.70 -15.32
N ASP A 197 -20.91 4.68 -14.52
CA ASP A 197 -22.19 5.35 -14.70
C ASP A 197 -22.18 6.22 -15.96
N GLY A 198 -21.09 6.96 -16.20
CA GLY A 198 -20.94 7.80 -17.39
C GLY A 198 -20.85 6.99 -18.68
N PHE A 199 -20.16 5.84 -18.67
CA PHE A 199 -20.06 4.98 -19.84
C PHE A 199 -21.42 4.39 -20.22
N ASN A 200 -22.18 3.90 -19.22
CA ASN A 200 -23.52 3.39 -19.44
C ASN A 200 -24.45 4.50 -19.99
N ALA A 201 -24.43 5.69 -19.39
CA ALA A 201 -25.25 6.81 -19.83
C ALA A 201 -24.96 7.24 -21.28
N ASP A 202 -23.68 7.26 -21.69
CA ASP A 202 -23.27 7.72 -23.01
C ASP A 202 -23.46 6.68 -24.12
N THR A 203 -23.45 5.39 -23.79
CA THR A 203 -23.38 4.30 -24.78
C THR A 203 -24.50 3.26 -24.69
N GLY A 204 -25.22 3.23 -23.57
CA GLY A 204 -26.19 2.17 -23.23
C GLY A 204 -25.55 0.84 -22.81
N ILE A 205 -24.21 0.77 -22.69
CA ILE A 205 -23.49 -0.46 -22.34
C ILE A 205 -23.15 -0.47 -20.85
N GLU A 206 -23.60 -1.51 -20.14
CA GLU A 206 -23.23 -1.75 -18.75
C GLU A 206 -22.10 -2.78 -18.66
N PRO A 207 -20.98 -2.47 -17.97
CA PRO A 207 -19.99 -3.50 -17.63
C PRO A 207 -20.65 -4.62 -16.83
N ARG A 208 -20.43 -5.88 -17.21
CA ARG A 208 -20.95 -7.06 -16.46
C ARG A 208 -20.49 -7.05 -15.01
N HIS A 209 -19.20 -6.75 -14.82
CA HIS A 209 -18.57 -6.65 -13.51
C HIS A 209 -17.43 -5.63 -13.55
N PHE A 210 -17.07 -5.12 -12.37
CA PHE A 210 -15.83 -4.40 -12.18
C PHE A 210 -15.26 -4.70 -10.79
N VAL A 211 -13.95 -4.61 -10.68
CA VAL A 211 -13.22 -4.74 -9.41
C VAL A 211 -12.22 -3.60 -9.28
N ILE A 212 -12.00 -3.13 -8.04
CA ILE A 212 -11.09 -2.02 -7.76
C ILE A 212 -9.62 -2.39 -7.97
N GLU A 213 -9.28 -3.68 -7.86
CA GLU A 213 -7.94 -4.21 -8.09
C GLU A 213 -8.04 -5.50 -8.91
N GLY A 214 -7.64 -5.42 -10.18
CA GLY A 214 -7.55 -6.54 -11.11
C GLY A 214 -6.17 -7.20 -11.16
N ASN A 215 -5.35 -7.02 -10.12
CA ASN A 215 -3.95 -7.46 -9.99
C ASN A 215 -2.94 -6.84 -10.98
N GLY A 216 -3.36 -5.90 -11.84
CA GLY A 216 -2.46 -5.23 -12.78
C GLY A 216 -1.57 -4.15 -12.14
N ALA A 217 -1.84 -3.73 -10.89
CA ALA A 217 -0.89 -2.93 -10.10
C ALA A 217 0.11 -3.83 -9.34
N SER A 218 -0.28 -5.11 -9.17
CA SER A 218 0.53 -6.17 -8.55
C SER A 218 1.03 -5.83 -7.13
N ASP A 219 0.22 -5.09 -6.37
CA ASP A 219 0.52 -4.72 -4.99
C ASP A 219 0.73 -5.96 -4.12
N LYS A 220 1.99 -6.15 -3.68
CA LYS A 220 2.52 -7.29 -2.90
C LYS A 220 2.62 -8.62 -3.66
N LYS A 221 2.74 -8.60 -4.99
CA LYS A 221 2.98 -9.79 -5.84
C LYS A 221 4.14 -9.52 -6.81
N ILE A 222 4.74 -10.58 -7.33
CA ILE A 222 5.70 -10.51 -8.44
C ILE A 222 4.90 -10.42 -9.74
N SER A 223 5.28 -9.50 -10.65
CA SER A 223 4.58 -9.21 -11.91
C SER A 223 5.54 -9.05 -13.08
#